data_AF-A0A7Y6CTP0-F1
#
_entry.id   AF-A0A7Y6CTP0-F1
#
_cell.length_a   1.000
_cell.length_b   1.000
_cell.length_c   1.000
_cell.angle_alpha   90.00
_cell.angle_beta   90.00
_cell.angle_gamma   90.00
#
_symmetry.space_group_name_H-M   'P 1'
#
loop_
_entity.id
_entity.type
_entity.pdbx_description
1 polymer ?
#
loop_
_entity_poly.entity_id
_entity_poly.type
_entity_poly.pdbx_seq_one_letter_code
_entity_poly.pdbx_strand_id
1 'polypeptide(L)'
;DTVSFNDRVGPRTIERGFREGQMIIGSLLLPSIGGGVCQTATTLFINAFELGLPIVERHNHSFYISHYPLGRDATVSWGGPDFVFRNDLKTGILIKTRYTSSTLTFSFYGTDPKRRVVTSTSDRTNWRSPQTTYALDPYAPRGSVRTVSGSNQSGFDVTVTRKVYERGKLIRKDATASNYIAVGPTQIYGPGRSIPGPYFVLPRV
;
A
#
# COMPACT_ATOMS: atom_id res chain seq x y z
N ASP A 1 4.81 18.37 -14.22
CA ASP A 1 5.67 17.85 -13.14
C ASP A 1 5.13 16.55 -12.57
N THR A 2 6.01 15.64 -12.21
CA THR A 2 5.70 14.35 -11.58
C THR A 2 6.25 14.34 -10.16
N VAL A 3 5.51 13.77 -9.21
CA VAL A 3 5.92 13.61 -7.82
C VAL A 3 5.96 12.11 -7.50
N SER A 4 7.16 11.60 -7.23
CA SER A 4 7.39 10.26 -6.66
C SER A 4 7.48 10.36 -5.14
N PHE A 5 6.78 9.46 -4.44
CA PHE A 5 6.87 9.37 -2.99
C PHE A 5 8.25 8.91 -2.55
N ASN A 6 8.79 7.89 -3.20
CA ASN A 6 10.10 7.35 -2.88
C ASN A 6 11.20 8.39 -3.12
N ASP A 7 11.23 9.08 -4.25
CA ASP A 7 12.23 10.13 -4.52
C ASP A 7 12.15 11.26 -3.49
N ARG A 8 10.93 11.64 -3.07
CA ARG A 8 10.75 12.75 -2.14
C ARG A 8 11.16 12.41 -0.70
N VAL A 9 10.98 11.16 -0.29
CA VAL A 9 11.22 10.69 1.08
C VAL A 9 12.62 10.07 1.24
N GLY A 10 13.13 9.38 0.21
CA GLY A 10 14.44 8.73 0.19
C GLY A 10 14.55 7.49 1.07
N PRO A 11 15.74 6.91 1.25
CA PRO A 11 15.93 5.68 2.02
C PRO A 11 15.32 5.72 3.44
N ARG A 12 14.73 4.60 3.88
CA ARG A 12 14.14 4.43 5.22
C ARG A 12 15.19 3.87 6.16
N THR A 13 16.03 4.74 6.73
CA THR A 13 17.14 4.33 7.62
C THR A 13 17.07 5.04 8.97
N ILE A 14 17.70 4.46 10.00
CA ILE A 14 17.73 5.01 11.35
C ILE A 14 18.42 6.38 11.35
N GLU A 15 19.50 6.55 10.59
CA GLU A 15 20.28 7.80 10.49
C GLU A 15 19.44 8.94 9.90
N ARG A 16 18.41 8.61 9.10
CA ARG A 16 17.45 9.56 8.54
C ARG A 16 16.24 9.78 9.46
N GLY A 17 16.28 9.25 10.68
CA GLY A 17 15.25 9.41 11.71
C GLY A 17 14.07 8.44 11.60
N PHE A 18 14.14 7.43 10.72
CA PHE A 18 13.10 6.41 10.65
C PHE A 18 13.17 5.50 11.87
N ARG A 19 11.99 5.08 12.33
CA ARG A 19 11.83 4.17 13.47
C ARG A 19 11.38 2.81 12.98
N GLU A 20 11.54 1.82 13.84
CA GLU A 20 10.95 0.52 13.62
C GLU A 20 9.41 0.64 13.64
N GLY A 21 8.78 -0.07 12.72
CA GLY A 21 7.35 -0.28 12.65
C GLY A 21 7.06 -1.64 12.02
N GLN A 22 5.84 -1.83 11.53
CA GLN A 22 5.46 -3.09 10.87
C GLN A 22 5.58 -2.99 9.35
N MET A 23 6.15 -4.03 8.74
CA MET A 23 6.17 -4.29 7.30
C MET A 23 5.41 -5.58 7.01
N ILE A 24 4.79 -5.64 5.85
CA ILE A 24 4.12 -6.83 5.36
C ILE A 24 5.09 -7.65 4.48
N ILE A 25 5.25 -8.93 4.79
CA ILE A 25 5.92 -9.91 3.92
C ILE A 25 5.00 -11.12 3.77
N GLY A 26 4.50 -11.36 2.55
CA GLY A 26 3.45 -12.34 2.32
C GLY A 26 2.21 -12.02 3.14
N SER A 27 1.85 -12.93 4.06
CA SER A 27 0.76 -12.83 5.04
C SER A 27 1.21 -12.37 6.44
N LEU A 28 2.51 -12.12 6.64
CA LEU A 28 3.08 -11.79 7.95
C LEU A 28 3.28 -10.28 8.14
N LEU A 29 3.15 -9.83 9.39
CA LEU A 29 3.63 -8.54 9.85
C LEU A 29 4.95 -8.75 10.61
N LEU A 30 6.01 -8.12 10.13
CA LEU A 30 7.34 -8.20 10.70
C LEU A 30 7.87 -6.81 11.07
N PRO A 31 8.67 -6.68 12.13
CA PRO A 31 9.39 -5.44 12.41
C PRO A 31 10.27 -5.04 11.23
N SER A 32 10.30 -3.74 10.91
CA SER A 32 11.19 -3.17 9.90
C SER A 32 11.38 -1.68 10.15
N ILE A 33 12.58 -1.17 9.88
CA ILE A 33 12.84 0.26 9.85
C ILE A 33 11.97 0.91 8.75
N GLY A 34 11.27 1.98 9.12
CA GLY A 34 10.30 2.65 8.26
C GLY A 34 8.99 1.87 8.06
N GLY A 35 8.70 0.87 8.89
CA GLY A 35 7.39 0.24 8.91
C GLY A 35 6.27 1.27 9.17
N GLY A 36 5.11 1.08 8.54
CA GLY A 36 3.97 2.01 8.62
C GLY A 36 4.02 3.20 7.64
N VAL A 37 5.10 3.43 6.89
CA VAL A 37 5.18 4.53 5.91
C VAL A 37 4.11 4.49 4.81
N CYS A 38 3.56 3.31 4.50
CA CYS A 38 2.46 3.17 3.54
C CYS A 38 1.20 3.93 3.97
N GLN A 39 1.00 4.18 5.27
CA GLN A 39 -0.10 5.04 5.74
C GLN A 39 0.07 6.47 5.21
N THR A 40 1.30 7.00 5.28
CA THR A 40 1.64 8.34 4.75
C THR A 40 1.41 8.40 3.24
N ALA A 41 1.89 7.39 2.51
CA ALA A 41 1.69 7.30 1.05
C ALA A 41 0.22 7.18 0.68
N THR A 42 -0.56 6.39 1.42
CA THR A 42 -2.00 6.23 1.20
C THR A 42 -2.76 7.54 1.44
N THR A 43 -2.44 8.28 2.51
CA THR A 43 -3.07 9.59 2.77
C THR A 43 -2.74 10.60 1.66
N LEU A 44 -1.51 10.63 1.18
CA LEU A 44 -1.11 11.47 0.05
C LEU A 44 -1.82 11.05 -1.25
N PHE A 45 -1.90 9.75 -1.50
CA PHE A 45 -2.62 9.17 -2.64
C PHE A 45 -4.08 9.60 -2.65
N ILE A 46 -4.79 9.50 -1.53
CA ILE A 46 -6.20 9.91 -1.44
C ILE A 46 -6.36 11.39 -1.82
N ASN A 47 -5.46 12.28 -1.37
CA ASN A 47 -5.50 13.69 -1.75
C ASN A 47 -5.33 13.91 -3.26
N ALA A 48 -4.29 13.30 -3.85
CA ALA A 48 -4.06 13.39 -5.30
C ALA A 48 -5.23 12.75 -6.09
N PHE A 49 -5.81 11.68 -5.55
CA PHE A 49 -6.93 10.96 -6.14
C PHE A 49 -8.19 11.83 -6.19
N GLU A 50 -8.57 12.44 -5.07
CA GLU A 50 -9.76 13.28 -4.92
C GLU A 50 -9.61 14.65 -5.62
N LEU A 51 -8.39 15.15 -5.79
CA LEU A 51 -8.12 16.32 -6.65
C LEU A 51 -8.22 16.00 -8.16
N GLY A 52 -8.36 14.73 -8.53
CA GLY A 52 -8.48 14.30 -9.92
C GLY A 52 -7.16 14.35 -10.70
N LEU A 53 -6.02 14.31 -9.99
CA LEU A 53 -4.71 14.25 -10.63
C LEU A 53 -4.48 12.88 -11.28
N PRO A 54 -3.74 12.80 -12.40
CA PRO A 54 -3.25 11.54 -12.95
C PRO A 54 -2.42 10.78 -11.92
N ILE A 55 -2.79 9.54 -11.66
CA ILE A 55 -1.98 8.60 -10.88
C ILE A 55 -1.15 7.81 -11.88
N VAL A 56 0.16 7.93 -11.80
CA VAL A 56 1.11 7.33 -12.75
C VAL A 56 1.50 5.93 -12.28
N GLU A 57 1.74 5.77 -10.99
CA GLU A 57 2.05 4.49 -10.38
C GLU A 57 1.33 4.38 -9.03
N ARG A 58 0.71 3.23 -8.78
CA ARG A 58 0.11 2.88 -7.50
C ARG A 58 0.00 1.37 -7.39
N HIS A 59 0.42 0.84 -6.25
CA HIS A 59 0.27 -0.57 -5.88
C HIS A 59 -0.62 -0.68 -4.64
N ASN A 60 -1.53 -1.65 -4.57
CA ASN A 60 -2.26 -1.95 -3.34
C ASN A 60 -1.41 -2.79 -2.37
N HIS A 61 -1.76 -2.77 -1.08
CA HIS A 61 -1.22 -3.71 -0.10
C HIS A 61 -1.60 -5.13 -0.48
N SER A 62 -0.75 -6.10 -0.13
CA SER A 62 -0.99 -7.50 -0.47
C SER A 62 -2.31 -8.01 0.09
N PHE A 63 -2.71 -7.62 1.31
CA PHE A 63 -4.00 -7.95 1.90
C PHE A 63 -4.82 -6.70 2.20
N TYR A 64 -6.15 -6.87 2.29
CA TYR A 64 -7.07 -5.78 2.54
C TYR A 64 -6.92 -5.25 3.97
N ILE A 65 -6.84 -3.93 4.10
CA ILE A 65 -6.72 -3.19 5.36
C ILE A 65 -7.99 -2.34 5.50
N SER A 66 -8.82 -2.65 6.49
CA SER A 66 -10.21 -2.19 6.56
C SER A 66 -10.38 -0.70 6.85
N HIS A 67 -9.37 -0.01 7.38
CA HIS A 67 -9.43 1.43 7.65
C HIS A 67 -9.16 2.30 6.42
N TYR A 68 -8.78 1.73 5.28
CA TYR A 68 -8.72 2.46 4.01
C TYR A 68 -10.02 2.27 3.22
N PRO A 69 -10.45 3.26 2.41
CA PRO A 69 -11.57 3.05 1.51
C PRO A 69 -11.30 1.88 0.56
N LEU A 70 -12.32 1.06 0.29
CA LEU A 70 -12.19 -0.17 -0.48
C LEU A 70 -11.52 0.07 -1.85
N GLY A 71 -10.39 -0.61 -2.10
CA GLY A 71 -9.60 -0.48 -3.32
C GLY A 71 -8.77 0.80 -3.42
N ARG A 72 -8.65 1.61 -2.35
CA ARG A 72 -7.97 2.92 -2.35
C ARG A 72 -6.89 3.01 -1.29
N ASP A 73 -5.85 2.21 -1.47
CA ASP A 73 -4.66 2.16 -0.63
C ASP A 73 -3.37 2.15 -1.46
N ALA A 74 -2.29 2.76 -0.99
CA ALA A 74 -1.03 2.79 -1.71
C ALA A 74 0.09 2.17 -0.86
N THR A 75 0.73 1.14 -1.39
CA THR A 75 1.94 0.54 -0.82
C THR A 75 3.18 1.17 -1.43
N VAL A 76 4.18 1.41 -0.59
CA VAL A 76 5.48 1.93 -0.99
C VAL A 76 6.59 1.19 -0.24
N SER A 77 7.72 0.99 -0.90
CA SER A 77 8.97 0.54 -0.29
C SER A 77 10.14 1.14 -1.04
N TRP A 78 11.19 1.56 -0.31
CA TRP A 78 12.37 2.13 -0.96
C TRP A 78 13.10 1.07 -1.80
N GLY A 79 13.31 1.37 -3.10
CA GLY A 79 13.84 0.40 -4.06
C GLY A 79 12.82 -0.65 -4.54
N GLY A 80 11.54 -0.50 -4.19
CA GLY A 80 10.44 -1.38 -4.59
C GLY A 80 9.23 -0.58 -5.07
N PRO A 81 7.99 -0.97 -4.68
CA PRO A 81 6.78 -0.24 -5.05
C PRO A 81 6.85 1.24 -4.74
N ASP A 82 6.32 2.08 -5.61
CA ASP A 82 6.22 3.52 -5.39
C ASP A 82 4.77 4.02 -5.56
N PHE A 83 4.52 5.23 -5.07
CA PHE A 83 3.35 6.01 -5.39
C PHE A 83 3.76 7.26 -6.15
N VAL A 84 3.29 7.37 -7.39
CA VAL A 84 3.65 8.45 -8.30
C VAL A 84 2.39 9.11 -8.85
N PHE A 85 2.30 10.44 -8.77
CA PHE A 85 1.24 11.21 -9.41
C PHE A 85 1.82 12.39 -10.20
N ARG A 86 1.05 12.88 -11.17
CA ARG A 86 1.45 14.00 -12.01
C ARG A 86 0.60 15.22 -11.72
N ASN A 87 1.21 16.39 -11.58
CA ASN A 87 0.49 17.65 -11.69
C ASN A 87 0.30 17.96 -13.18
N ASP A 88 -0.93 17.78 -13.68
CA ASP A 88 -1.34 18.14 -15.04
C ASP A 88 -2.13 19.47 -15.10
N LEU A 89 -2.10 20.27 -14.03
CA LEU A 89 -2.68 21.60 -14.00
C LEU A 89 -1.74 22.62 -14.64
N LYS A 90 -2.29 23.77 -15.04
CA LYS A 90 -1.50 24.93 -15.53
C LYS A 90 -0.77 25.68 -14.42
N THR A 91 -1.07 25.38 -13.16
CA THR A 91 -0.56 26.07 -11.97
C THR A 91 0.11 25.07 -11.04
N GLY A 92 1.02 25.57 -10.20
CA GLY A 92 1.63 24.79 -9.13
C GLY A 92 0.62 24.36 -8.07
N ILE A 93 0.97 23.28 -7.37
CA ILE A 93 0.26 22.82 -6.16
C ILE A 93 1.27 22.85 -5.02
N LEU A 94 0.94 23.60 -3.96
CA LEU A 94 1.68 23.56 -2.71
C LEU A 94 1.11 22.44 -1.84
N ILE A 95 1.94 21.46 -1.51
CA ILE A 95 1.59 20.35 -0.61
C ILE A 95 2.18 20.67 0.76
N LYS A 96 1.31 20.88 1.76
CA LYS A 96 1.71 21.09 3.15
C LYS A 96 1.35 19.88 3.98
N THR A 97 2.27 19.48 4.85
CA THR A 97 2.10 18.37 5.78
C THR A 97 2.05 18.87 7.22
N ARG A 98 1.10 18.36 8.01
CA ARG A 98 1.06 18.57 9.46
C ARG A 98 0.83 17.24 10.14
N TYR A 99 1.46 17.03 11.29
CA TYR A 99 1.21 15.83 12.11
C TYR A 99 1.03 16.18 13.59
N THR A 100 0.34 15.31 14.30
CA THR A 100 0.27 15.22 15.77
C THR A 100 0.75 13.82 16.19
N SER A 101 0.60 13.47 17.46
CA SER A 101 0.85 12.10 17.94
C SER A 101 -0.10 11.05 17.34
N SER A 102 -1.26 11.45 16.81
CA SER A 102 -2.31 10.54 16.35
C SER A 102 -2.81 10.80 14.92
N THR A 103 -2.47 11.94 14.33
CA THR A 103 -2.99 12.36 13.03
C THR A 103 -1.88 12.85 12.12
N LEU A 104 -1.94 12.44 10.86
CA LEU A 104 -1.17 13.02 9.76
C LEU A 104 -2.13 13.64 8.75
N THR A 105 -1.86 14.87 8.34
CA THR A 105 -2.68 15.63 7.39
C THR A 105 -1.83 16.12 6.24
N PHE A 106 -2.29 15.85 5.03
CA PHE A 106 -1.83 16.50 3.81
C PHE A 106 -2.86 17.55 3.41
N SER A 107 -2.40 18.74 3.03
CA SER A 107 -3.23 19.83 2.52
C SER A 107 -2.65 20.32 1.20
N PHE A 108 -3.50 20.34 0.17
CA PHE A 108 -3.13 20.77 -1.17
C PHE A 108 -3.69 22.18 -1.39
N TYR A 109 -2.79 23.14 -1.62
CA TYR A 109 -3.14 24.53 -1.89
C TYR A 109 -2.78 24.87 -3.34
N GLY A 110 -3.63 25.63 -4.01
CA GLY A 110 -3.40 26.05 -5.38
C GLY A 110 -4.61 26.74 -5.97
N THR A 111 -4.55 27.04 -7.26
CA THR A 111 -5.69 27.56 -8.02
C THR A 111 -6.74 26.45 -8.19
N ASP A 112 -7.99 26.73 -7.86
CA ASP A 112 -9.11 25.78 -8.04
C ASP A 112 -9.20 25.35 -9.52
N PRO A 113 -8.93 24.07 -9.84
CA PRO A 113 -8.92 23.60 -11.21
C PRO A 113 -10.33 23.43 -11.79
N LYS A 114 -11.39 23.67 -11.00
CA LYS A 114 -12.80 23.41 -11.35
C LYS A 114 -13.00 21.94 -11.76
N ARG A 115 -12.29 21.05 -11.07
CA ARG A 115 -12.42 19.61 -11.24
C ARG A 115 -13.47 19.03 -10.32
N ARG A 116 -14.17 18.02 -10.83
CA ARG A 116 -15.11 17.20 -10.08
C ARG A 116 -14.78 15.75 -10.31
N VAL A 117 -14.52 15.01 -9.23
CA VAL A 117 -14.24 13.58 -9.27
C VAL A 117 -15.51 12.82 -8.94
N VAL A 118 -15.85 11.83 -9.75
CA VAL A 118 -16.92 10.86 -9.49
C VAL A 118 -16.30 9.49 -9.46
N THR A 119 -16.51 8.76 -8.37
CA THR A 119 -15.90 7.45 -8.19
C THR A 119 -16.96 6.40 -7.90
N SER A 120 -16.81 5.22 -8.48
CA SER A 120 -17.58 4.03 -8.17
C SER A 120 -16.64 2.87 -7.87
N THR A 121 -16.96 2.09 -6.86
CA THR A 121 -16.22 0.86 -6.50
C THR A 121 -17.09 -0.33 -6.88
N SER A 122 -16.51 -1.34 -7.53
CA SER A 122 -17.22 -2.57 -7.86
C SER A 122 -17.56 -3.38 -6.61
N ASP A 123 -18.41 -4.39 -6.77
CA ASP A 123 -18.50 -5.47 -5.79
C ASP A 123 -17.15 -6.19 -5.64
N ARG A 124 -16.99 -6.87 -4.50
CA ARG A 124 -15.86 -7.78 -4.28
C ARG A 124 -16.07 -9.05 -5.09
N THR A 125 -15.06 -9.43 -5.84
CA THR A 125 -15.09 -10.57 -6.75
C THR A 125 -13.91 -11.50 -6.50
N ASN A 126 -13.88 -12.67 -7.15
CA ASN A 126 -12.76 -13.61 -7.06
C ASN A 126 -12.34 -13.93 -5.62
N TRP A 127 -13.32 -14.31 -4.80
CA TRP A 127 -13.10 -14.61 -3.38
C TRP A 127 -12.17 -15.80 -3.20
N ARG A 128 -11.24 -15.67 -2.27
CA ARG A 128 -10.23 -16.67 -1.93
C ARG A 128 -10.27 -16.95 -0.44
N SER A 129 -10.46 -18.21 -0.06
CA SER A 129 -10.46 -18.62 1.35
C SER A 129 -9.04 -18.59 1.93
N PRO A 130 -8.87 -18.24 3.21
CA PRO A 130 -7.59 -18.35 3.90
C PRO A 130 -7.03 -19.78 3.80
N GLN A 131 -5.75 -19.90 3.46
CA GLN A 131 -5.02 -21.17 3.40
C GLN A 131 -3.71 -21.05 4.20
N THR A 132 -3.18 -22.18 4.65
CA THR A 132 -1.85 -22.20 5.25
C THR A 132 -0.81 -21.79 4.22
N THR A 133 0.03 -20.82 4.57
CA THR A 133 1.19 -20.42 3.78
C THR A 133 2.47 -20.87 4.47
N TYR A 134 3.58 -20.88 3.73
CA TYR A 134 4.87 -21.35 4.22
C TYR A 134 5.93 -20.26 4.11
N ALA A 135 6.81 -20.19 5.10
CA ALA A 135 8.00 -19.36 5.06
C ALA A 135 9.23 -20.11 5.59
N LEU A 136 10.39 -19.72 5.09
CA LEU A 136 11.69 -20.13 5.63
C LEU A 136 12.25 -18.97 6.47
N ASP A 137 12.63 -19.26 7.71
CA ASP A 137 13.44 -18.40 8.55
C ASP A 137 14.86 -18.98 8.63
N PRO A 138 15.82 -18.48 7.84
CA PRO A 138 17.19 -19.01 7.82
C PRO A 138 17.92 -18.88 9.16
N TYR A 139 17.42 -18.03 10.06
CA TYR A 139 18.05 -17.69 11.34
C TYR A 139 17.40 -18.41 12.53
N ALA A 140 16.27 -19.08 12.31
CA ALA A 140 15.62 -19.89 13.34
C ALA A 140 16.44 -21.16 13.64
N PRO A 141 16.23 -21.80 14.82
CA PRO A 141 16.89 -23.04 15.16
C PRO A 141 16.66 -24.11 14.08
N ARG A 142 17.73 -24.84 13.72
CA ARG A 142 17.67 -25.90 12.71
C ARG A 142 16.59 -26.92 13.10
N GLY A 143 15.73 -27.27 12.15
CA GLY A 143 14.65 -28.23 12.36
C GLY A 143 13.44 -27.69 13.15
N SER A 144 13.39 -26.41 13.47
CA SER A 144 12.23 -25.79 14.10
C SER A 144 11.07 -25.58 13.11
N VAL A 145 9.84 -25.59 13.64
CA VAL A 145 8.62 -25.14 12.93
C VAL A 145 7.78 -24.37 13.93
N ARG A 146 7.31 -23.20 13.53
CA ARG A 146 6.35 -22.41 14.32
C ARG A 146 5.22 -21.92 13.43
N THR A 147 4.03 -21.76 13.99
CA THR A 147 2.88 -21.23 13.27
C THR A 147 2.58 -19.83 13.78
N VAL A 148 2.44 -18.88 12.86
CA VAL A 148 1.89 -17.55 13.15
C VAL A 148 0.46 -17.53 12.64
N SER A 149 -0.48 -17.18 13.51
CA SER A 149 -1.89 -17.02 13.14
C SER A 149 -2.05 -15.90 12.12
N GLY A 150 -2.84 -16.14 11.08
CA GLY A 150 -3.30 -15.09 10.18
C GLY A 150 -4.53 -14.38 10.75
N SER A 151 -4.97 -13.30 10.09
CA SER A 151 -6.21 -12.61 10.44
C SER A 151 -7.49 -13.39 10.04
N ASN A 152 -7.34 -14.54 9.38
CA ASN A 152 -8.42 -15.35 8.81
C ASN A 152 -9.29 -14.59 7.79
N GLN A 153 -8.75 -13.52 7.21
CA GLN A 153 -9.45 -12.69 6.25
C GLN A 153 -9.41 -13.32 4.85
N SER A 154 -10.57 -13.45 4.21
CA SER A 154 -10.65 -13.88 2.80
C SER A 154 -10.05 -12.83 1.86
N GLY A 155 -9.37 -13.32 0.83
CA GLY A 155 -8.90 -12.49 -0.28
C GLY A 155 -10.02 -12.23 -1.27
N PHE A 156 -9.89 -11.15 -2.05
CA PHE A 156 -10.82 -10.78 -3.10
C PHE A 156 -10.20 -9.73 -4.02
N ASP A 157 -10.85 -9.51 -5.16
CA ASP A 157 -10.52 -8.47 -6.12
C ASP A 157 -11.58 -7.39 -6.10
N VAL A 158 -11.16 -6.14 -6.28
CA VAL A 158 -12.07 -5.00 -6.41
C VAL A 158 -11.51 -4.01 -7.41
N THR A 159 -12.39 -3.36 -8.17
CA THR A 159 -12.00 -2.32 -9.12
C THR A 159 -12.63 -0.99 -8.74
N VAL A 160 -11.81 0.05 -8.66
CA VAL A 160 -12.24 1.43 -8.47
C VAL A 160 -12.22 2.13 -9.82
N THR A 161 -13.39 2.59 -10.28
CA THR A 161 -13.51 3.43 -11.46
C THR A 161 -13.62 4.89 -11.04
N ARG A 162 -12.77 5.74 -11.61
CA ARG A 162 -12.76 7.19 -11.36
C ARG A 162 -13.04 7.93 -12.66
N LYS A 163 -13.98 8.87 -12.66
CA LYS A 163 -14.20 9.85 -13.73
C LYS A 163 -13.84 11.24 -13.23
N VAL A 164 -12.99 11.95 -13.95
CA VAL A 164 -12.58 13.32 -13.63
C VAL A 164 -13.17 14.25 -14.68
N TYR A 165 -13.97 15.20 -14.20
CA TYR A 165 -14.53 16.27 -15.02
C TYR A 165 -13.81 17.57 -14.72
N GLU A 166 -13.62 18.42 -15.72
CA GLU A 166 -13.11 19.78 -15.57
C GLU A 166 -14.10 20.73 -16.25
N ARG A 167 -14.65 21.70 -15.49
CA ARG A 167 -15.70 22.62 -15.98
C ARG A 167 -16.87 21.89 -16.67
N GLY A 168 -17.27 20.73 -16.12
CA GLY A 168 -18.35 19.90 -16.63
C GLY A 168 -17.98 18.93 -17.75
N LYS A 169 -16.82 19.09 -18.41
CA LYS A 169 -16.36 18.17 -19.46
C LYS A 169 -15.59 16.99 -18.85
N LEU A 170 -15.90 15.77 -19.26
CA LEU A 170 -15.11 14.59 -18.89
C LEU A 170 -13.71 14.70 -19.52
N ILE A 171 -12.67 14.72 -18.70
CA ILE A 171 -11.27 14.82 -19.17
C ILE A 171 -10.49 13.52 -18.97
N ARG A 172 -10.95 12.64 -18.07
CA ARG A 172 -10.26 11.39 -17.76
C ARG A 172 -11.19 10.36 -17.13
N LYS A 173 -10.98 9.10 -17.48
CA LYS A 173 -11.62 7.94 -16.87
C LYS A 173 -10.53 6.91 -16.58
N ASP A 174 -10.41 6.53 -15.31
CA ASP A 174 -9.43 5.56 -14.83
C ASP A 174 -10.18 4.35 -14.25
N ALA A 175 -9.57 3.18 -14.36
CA ALA A 175 -9.99 1.98 -13.63
C ALA A 175 -8.75 1.37 -12.99
N THR A 176 -8.80 1.21 -11.66
CA THR A 176 -7.69 0.65 -10.88
C THR A 176 -8.20 -0.60 -10.18
N ALA A 177 -7.63 -1.75 -10.54
CA ALA A 177 -7.86 -2.99 -9.83
C ALA A 177 -6.99 -3.07 -8.58
N SER A 178 -7.51 -3.70 -7.54
CA SER A 178 -6.75 -4.11 -6.36
C SER A 178 -7.02 -5.58 -6.11
N ASN A 179 -5.95 -6.37 -6.00
CA ASN A 179 -5.99 -7.79 -5.72
C ASN A 179 -5.47 -8.02 -4.30
N TYR A 180 -6.36 -8.47 -3.40
CA TYR A 180 -6.01 -8.73 -2.01
C TYR A 180 -5.95 -10.23 -1.75
N ILE A 181 -4.82 -10.72 -1.24
CA ILE A 181 -4.65 -12.12 -0.86
C ILE A 181 -5.50 -12.47 0.37
N ALA A 182 -5.81 -13.76 0.50
CA ALA A 182 -6.36 -14.29 1.74
C ALA A 182 -5.26 -14.44 2.79
N VAL A 183 -5.58 -14.20 4.05
CA VAL A 183 -4.61 -14.21 5.16
C VAL A 183 -4.93 -15.37 6.09
N GLY A 184 -4.40 -16.54 5.76
CA GLY A 184 -4.43 -17.72 6.62
C GLY A 184 -3.21 -17.81 7.54
N PRO A 185 -3.11 -18.89 8.33
CA PRO A 185 -1.94 -19.13 9.16
C PRO A 185 -0.68 -19.29 8.29
N THR A 186 0.47 -18.92 8.84
CA THR A 186 1.77 -19.11 8.18
C THR A 186 2.62 -20.04 9.02
N GLN A 187 3.04 -21.17 8.45
CA GLN A 187 4.02 -22.06 9.06
C GLN A 187 5.42 -21.63 8.64
N ILE A 188 6.25 -21.32 9.63
CA ILE A 188 7.60 -20.80 9.46
C ILE A 188 8.58 -21.90 9.87
N TYR A 189 9.40 -22.32 8.93
CA TYR A 189 10.35 -23.40 9.08
C TYR A 189 11.74 -22.83 9.31
N GLY A 190 12.48 -23.41 10.26
CA GLY A 190 13.93 -23.25 10.34
C GLY A 190 14.65 -24.10 9.27
N PRO A 191 15.96 -23.89 9.07
CA PRO A 191 16.74 -24.63 8.10
C PRO A 191 16.74 -26.14 8.39
N GLY A 192 16.90 -26.96 7.36
CA GLY A 192 17.07 -28.42 7.50
C GLY A 192 15.77 -29.24 7.58
N ARG A 193 14.61 -28.63 7.33
CA ARG A 193 13.35 -29.35 7.09
C ARG A 193 12.86 -29.17 5.65
N SER A 194 12.15 -30.17 5.15
CA SER A 194 11.39 -30.04 3.91
C SER A 194 10.18 -29.13 4.13
N ILE A 195 9.97 -28.17 3.22
CA ILE A 195 8.85 -27.25 3.26
C ILE A 195 7.76 -27.77 2.29
N PRO A 196 6.50 -27.95 2.73
CA PRO A 196 5.49 -28.69 1.97
C PRO A 196 5.05 -28.07 0.64
N GLY A 197 5.36 -26.80 0.38
CA GLY A 197 4.93 -26.09 -0.81
C GLY A 197 5.72 -24.80 -1.06
N PRO A 198 5.26 -23.95 -1.98
CA PRO A 198 5.88 -22.65 -2.24
C PRO A 198 6.00 -21.84 -0.94
N TYR A 199 7.17 -21.23 -0.76
CA TYR A 199 7.47 -20.46 0.44
C TYR A 199 8.23 -19.19 0.10
N PHE A 200 8.16 -18.21 1.00
CA PHE A 200 8.99 -17.01 0.95
C PHE A 200 10.05 -17.06 2.05
N VAL A 201 11.18 -16.37 1.83
CA VAL A 201 12.28 -16.32 2.80
C VAL A 201 12.14 -15.07 3.64
N LEU A 202 12.18 -15.23 4.96
CA LEU A 202 12.17 -14.10 5.89
C LEU A 202 13.52 -13.39 5.83
N PRO A 203 13.54 -12.04 5.72
CA PRO A 203 14.76 -11.29 5.85
C PRO A 203 15.26 -11.38 7.29
N ARG A 204 16.52 -10.99 7.48
CA ARG A 204 17.01 -10.71 8.83
C ARG A 204 16.27 -9.47 9.34
N VAL A 205 15.46 -9.66 10.38
CA VAL A 205 14.84 -8.58 11.15
C VAL A 205 15.78 -8.13 12.25
#